data_AF-A0A5N7Z5S5-F1
#
_entry.id   AF-A0A5N7Z5S5-F1
#
_cell.length_a   1.000
_cell.length_b   1.000
_cell.length_c   1.000
_cell.angle_alpha   90.00
_cell.angle_beta   90.00
_cell.angle_gamma   90.00
#
_symmetry.space_group_name_H-M   'P 1'
#
loop_
_entity.id
_entity.type
_entity.pdbx_description
1 polymer ?
#
loop_
_entity_poly.entity_id
_entity_poly.type
_entity_poly.pdbx_seq_one_letter_code
_entity_poly.pdbx_strand_id
1 'polypeptide(L)'
;MAKTTKKDTPDKGEKTVKPKFTWQLSRQYKVLLGALLVLFSVALLLSFISYYIYGDYDQSALTNFGDRSEKTYNWLGKFGAFLSDFFLYKGFGVASFLFVRLFFLAGAYLLVDLSLGKLKKSIFWDLFAMVILSILFGFFWNYVPQLGGIIGYEMNLFVQDYLGKTGTFLVLLFGIIVYLILKIKISTEGIKNFFEKTNQSFSDELNQDAPIAQNTVITPVPLPDEIIDESIETSNPSLDFNSEEDDEILSNIELKTKSSAFEIDQESLKPTIAHASEITLKTKPAEPVVPVVTPPVVPTSEIIKTDDEHFVIEKIEEETFVEENLAAKLVKDFGEFDPTLDLSHYQFPSIDLLKEYNSGGITINQAELEENKNRIVETLRNYKIDIAQIKATVGPTVTLYEIVPEAGIRISKIKSLEDDIALSLAALGIRIIAPIPGKGTIGIEVPNNSP
;
A
#
# COMPACT_ATOMS: atom_id res chain seq x y z
N MET A 1 -57.60 35.74 60.30
CA MET A 1 -57.30 34.41 59.73
C MET A 1 -56.91 34.60 58.27
N ALA A 2 -55.62 34.44 57.94
CA ALA A 2 -55.07 34.66 56.62
C ALA A 2 -55.39 33.48 55.69
N LYS A 3 -55.95 33.75 54.51
CA LYS A 3 -56.08 32.77 53.41
C LYS A 3 -54.81 32.83 52.58
N THR A 4 -54.04 31.74 52.61
CA THR A 4 -52.87 31.52 51.76
C THR A 4 -53.31 31.13 50.36
N THR A 5 -52.94 31.94 49.37
CA THR A 5 -53.01 31.62 47.94
C THR A 5 -51.94 30.59 47.58
N LYS A 6 -52.34 29.39 47.16
CA LYS A 6 -51.45 28.42 46.51
C LYS A 6 -51.13 28.93 45.09
N LYS A 7 -49.85 28.97 44.79
CA LYS A 7 -49.26 29.37 43.51
C LYS A 7 -49.21 28.13 42.61
N ASP A 8 -49.93 28.15 41.49
CA ASP A 8 -49.85 27.09 40.48
C ASP A 8 -48.44 27.06 39.87
N THR A 9 -47.89 25.85 39.80
CA THR A 9 -46.59 25.56 39.17
C THR A 9 -46.86 25.21 37.71
N PRO A 10 -46.11 25.72 36.72
CA PRO A 10 -46.36 25.38 35.33
C PRO A 10 -45.99 23.92 35.08
N ASP A 11 -46.88 23.25 34.38
CA ASP A 11 -46.82 21.86 33.97
C ASP A 11 -45.52 21.58 33.19
N LYS A 12 -44.78 20.55 33.61
CA LYS A 12 -43.56 20.12 32.93
C LYS A 12 -44.00 19.42 31.65
N GLY A 13 -43.87 20.13 30.53
CA GLY A 13 -44.16 19.62 29.20
C GLY A 13 -43.68 18.18 29.00
N GLU A 14 -44.64 17.30 28.68
CA GLU A 14 -44.37 15.95 28.21
C GLU A 14 -43.39 16.02 27.04
N LYS A 15 -42.19 15.49 27.26
CA LYS A 15 -41.25 15.21 26.18
C LYS A 15 -41.88 14.12 25.32
N THR A 16 -42.42 14.51 24.18
CA THR A 16 -42.81 13.60 23.10
C THR A 16 -41.58 12.81 22.67
N VAL A 17 -41.45 11.59 23.20
CA VAL A 17 -40.44 10.63 22.76
C VAL A 17 -40.80 10.26 21.33
N LYS A 18 -40.08 10.83 20.36
CA LYS A 18 -40.20 10.44 18.95
C LYS A 18 -40.03 8.91 18.87
N PRO A 19 -40.96 8.19 18.22
CA PRO A 19 -40.84 6.74 18.10
C PRO A 19 -39.56 6.45 17.32
N LYS A 20 -38.60 5.77 17.96
CA LYS A 20 -37.45 5.20 17.26
C LYS A 20 -38.02 4.16 16.29
N PHE A 21 -38.04 4.52 15.01
CA PHE A 21 -38.44 3.63 13.94
C PHE A 21 -37.46 2.44 13.90
N THR A 22 -37.82 1.36 14.57
CA THR A 22 -37.05 0.11 14.51
C THR A 22 -37.56 -0.68 13.33
N TRP A 23 -36.77 -0.74 12.26
CA TRP A 23 -36.92 -1.74 11.19
C TRP A 23 -36.75 -3.13 11.81
N GLN A 24 -37.83 -3.71 12.32
CA GLN A 24 -37.84 -5.10 12.75
C GLN A 24 -38.29 -5.94 11.57
N LEU A 25 -37.31 -6.51 10.87
CA LEU A 25 -37.54 -7.44 9.77
C LEU A 25 -38.37 -8.64 10.29
N SER A 26 -39.42 -9.03 9.56
CA SER A 26 -40.22 -10.20 9.95
C SER A 26 -39.36 -11.46 10.02
N ARG A 27 -39.73 -12.43 10.87
CA ARG A 27 -38.98 -13.69 11.01
C ARG A 27 -38.80 -14.42 9.68
N GLN A 28 -39.81 -14.39 8.80
CA GLN A 28 -39.74 -15.01 7.47
C GLN A 28 -38.67 -14.35 6.60
N TYR A 29 -38.61 -13.02 6.58
CA TYR A 29 -37.59 -12.29 5.82
C TYR A 29 -36.18 -12.50 6.38
N LYS A 30 -36.04 -12.66 7.71
CA LYS A 30 -34.75 -13.02 8.33
C LYS A 30 -34.28 -14.39 7.86
N VAL A 31 -35.15 -15.41 7.90
CA VAL A 31 -34.81 -16.76 7.45
C VAL A 31 -34.45 -16.76 5.97
N LEU A 32 -35.22 -16.06 5.13
CA LEU A 32 -34.93 -15.95 3.69
C LEU A 32 -33.57 -15.29 3.41
N LEU A 33 -33.30 -14.16 4.06
CA LEU A 33 -32.01 -13.45 3.96
C LEU A 33 -30.86 -14.30 4.50
N GLY A 34 -31.11 -15.10 5.55
CA GLY A 34 -30.11 -15.98 6.14
C GLY A 34 -29.74 -17.11 5.19
N ALA A 35 -30.73 -17.74 4.57
CA ALA A 35 -30.52 -18.75 3.54
C ALA A 35 -29.75 -18.17 2.33
N LEU A 36 -30.13 -16.97 1.89
CA LEU A 36 -29.44 -16.27 0.81
C LEU A 36 -27.96 -16.03 1.13
N LEU A 37 -27.64 -15.56 2.34
CA LEU A 37 -26.25 -15.30 2.76
C LEU A 37 -25.42 -16.58 2.85
N VAL A 38 -26.01 -17.69 3.33
CA VAL A 38 -25.32 -18.98 3.35
C VAL A 38 -25.05 -19.47 1.93
N LEU A 39 -26.04 -19.43 1.03
CA LEU A 39 -25.84 -19.80 -0.38
C LEU A 39 -24.80 -18.90 -1.06
N PHE A 40 -24.85 -17.60 -0.78
CA PHE A 40 -23.87 -16.64 -1.28
C PHE A 40 -22.45 -16.93 -0.76
N SER A 41 -22.30 -17.37 0.49
CA SER A 41 -20.99 -17.78 1.02
C SER A 41 -20.44 -19.03 0.33
N VAL A 42 -21.29 -20.02 0.02
CA VAL A 42 -20.89 -21.21 -0.74
C VAL A 42 -20.52 -20.83 -2.18
N ALA A 43 -21.30 -19.95 -2.80
CA ALA A 43 -21.01 -19.38 -4.12
C ALA A 43 -19.65 -18.68 -4.16
N LEU A 44 -19.36 -17.82 -3.18
CA LEU A 44 -18.05 -17.17 -3.02
C LEU A 44 -16.93 -18.20 -2.86
N LEU A 45 -17.12 -19.22 -2.02
CA LEU A 45 -16.09 -20.25 -1.81
C LEU A 45 -15.74 -20.98 -3.10
N LEU A 46 -16.75 -21.41 -3.86
CA LEU A 46 -16.56 -22.09 -5.14
C LEU A 46 -15.91 -21.17 -6.17
N SER A 47 -16.37 -19.92 -6.25
CA SER A 47 -15.80 -18.89 -7.13
C SER A 47 -14.33 -18.63 -6.80
N PHE A 48 -13.96 -18.54 -5.53
CA PHE A 48 -12.59 -18.27 -5.09
C PHE A 48 -11.66 -19.46 -5.35
N ILE A 49 -12.09 -20.68 -5.03
CA ILE A 49 -11.31 -21.89 -5.35
C ILE A 49 -11.11 -21.99 -6.87
N SER A 50 -12.16 -21.73 -7.64
CA SER A 50 -12.12 -21.77 -9.09
C SER A 50 -11.17 -20.72 -9.69
N TYR A 51 -11.04 -19.54 -9.06
CA TYR A 51 -10.10 -18.51 -9.49
C TYR A 51 -8.63 -18.93 -9.36
N TYR A 52 -8.24 -19.66 -8.32
CA TYR A 52 -6.86 -20.17 -8.22
C TYR A 52 -6.53 -21.25 -9.26
N ILE A 53 -7.55 -21.86 -9.87
CA ILE A 53 -7.38 -22.88 -10.91
C ILE A 53 -7.47 -22.26 -12.31
N TYR A 54 -8.42 -21.34 -12.53
CA TYR A 54 -8.79 -20.84 -13.86
C TYR A 54 -8.73 -19.32 -14.02
N GLY A 55 -8.29 -18.57 -13.01
CA GLY A 55 -8.37 -17.10 -12.98
C GLY A 55 -7.72 -16.41 -14.17
N ASP A 56 -6.59 -16.93 -14.64
CA ASP A 56 -5.87 -16.35 -15.79
C ASP A 56 -6.66 -16.50 -17.12
N TYR A 57 -7.45 -17.57 -17.26
CA TYR A 57 -8.27 -17.80 -18.46
C TYR A 57 -9.53 -16.92 -18.50
N ASP A 58 -10.01 -16.49 -17.33
CA ASP A 58 -11.27 -15.76 -17.19
C ASP A 58 -11.12 -14.24 -17.27
N GLN A 59 -9.89 -13.72 -17.39
CA GLN A 59 -9.60 -12.28 -17.45
C GLN A 59 -10.32 -11.56 -18.60
N SER A 60 -10.34 -12.16 -19.79
CA SER A 60 -11.04 -11.60 -20.96
C SER A 60 -12.53 -11.37 -20.67
N ALA A 61 -13.16 -12.32 -19.98
CA ALA A 61 -14.58 -12.31 -19.68
C ALA A 61 -15.03 -11.24 -18.69
N LEU A 62 -14.08 -10.64 -17.96
CA LEU A 62 -14.34 -9.53 -17.06
C LEU A 62 -14.60 -8.22 -17.83
N THR A 63 -13.99 -8.05 -18.99
CA THR A 63 -14.12 -6.83 -19.80
C THR A 63 -15.44 -6.77 -20.55
N ASN A 64 -15.93 -7.92 -21.06
CA ASN A 64 -17.17 -8.01 -21.82
C ASN A 64 -18.25 -8.80 -21.06
N PHE A 65 -18.60 -8.34 -19.84
CA PHE A 65 -19.57 -9.03 -18.99
C PHE A 65 -20.92 -9.30 -19.70
N GLY A 66 -21.37 -8.39 -20.57
CA GLY A 66 -22.63 -8.49 -21.30
C GLY A 66 -22.62 -9.44 -22.52
N ASP A 67 -21.45 -9.83 -23.02
CA ASP A 67 -21.35 -10.68 -24.21
C ASP A 67 -21.60 -12.15 -23.84
N ARG A 68 -22.64 -12.77 -24.39
CA ARG A 68 -22.98 -14.17 -24.10
C ARG A 68 -22.09 -15.18 -24.84
N SER A 69 -21.32 -14.74 -25.83
CA SER A 69 -20.48 -15.62 -26.65
C SER A 69 -19.18 -16.01 -25.95
N GLU A 70 -18.73 -15.17 -25.02
CA GLU A 70 -17.47 -15.36 -24.32
C GLU A 70 -17.60 -16.39 -23.20
N LYS A 71 -16.72 -17.39 -23.23
CA LYS A 71 -16.72 -18.51 -22.30
C LYS A 71 -15.91 -18.18 -21.06
N THR A 72 -16.42 -18.61 -19.90
CA THR A 72 -15.71 -18.60 -18.62
C THR A 72 -15.58 -20.00 -18.07
N TYR A 73 -14.46 -20.28 -17.44
CA TYR A 73 -14.13 -21.54 -16.78
C TYR A 73 -14.47 -21.53 -15.30
N ASN A 74 -14.67 -20.36 -14.68
CA ASN A 74 -15.13 -20.26 -13.31
C ASN A 74 -16.41 -21.09 -13.12
N TRP A 75 -16.47 -21.88 -12.04
CA TRP A 75 -17.61 -22.79 -11.78
C TRP A 75 -18.95 -22.07 -11.64
N LEU A 76 -18.94 -20.76 -11.31
CA LEU A 76 -20.13 -19.91 -11.25
C LEU A 76 -20.31 -19.03 -12.49
N GLY A 77 -19.59 -19.34 -13.57
CA GLY A 77 -19.59 -18.58 -14.82
C GLY A 77 -19.03 -17.16 -14.65
N LYS A 78 -19.44 -16.24 -15.54
CA LYS A 78 -19.04 -14.82 -15.53
C LYS A 78 -19.25 -14.13 -14.18
N PHE A 79 -20.34 -14.45 -13.49
CA PHE A 79 -20.61 -13.89 -12.16
C PHE A 79 -19.56 -14.34 -11.15
N GLY A 80 -19.18 -15.62 -11.16
CA GLY A 80 -18.11 -16.15 -10.32
C GLY A 80 -16.74 -15.57 -10.66
N ALA A 81 -16.42 -15.45 -11.95
CA ALA A 81 -15.18 -14.81 -12.40
C ALA A 81 -15.10 -13.36 -11.89
N PHE A 82 -16.17 -12.58 -12.05
CA PHE A 82 -16.26 -11.22 -11.54
C PHE A 82 -16.09 -11.14 -10.02
N LEU A 83 -16.79 -11.99 -9.27
CA LEU A 83 -16.75 -11.96 -7.81
C LEU A 83 -15.36 -12.32 -7.27
N SER A 84 -14.73 -13.32 -7.85
CA SER A 84 -13.38 -13.73 -7.46
C SER A 84 -12.31 -12.70 -7.85
N ASP A 85 -12.37 -12.12 -9.05
CA ASP A 85 -11.50 -11.00 -9.44
C ASP A 85 -11.65 -9.80 -8.48
N PHE A 86 -12.89 -9.43 -8.16
CA PHE A 86 -13.16 -8.32 -7.24
C PHE A 86 -12.59 -8.55 -5.83
N PHE A 87 -12.82 -9.73 -5.24
CA PHE A 87 -12.38 -9.99 -3.86
C PHE A 87 -10.93 -10.44 -3.75
N LEU A 88 -10.42 -11.25 -4.69
CA LEU A 88 -9.07 -11.79 -4.62
C LEU A 88 -8.07 -10.84 -5.27
N TYR A 89 -8.20 -10.58 -6.58
CA TYR A 89 -7.22 -9.76 -7.30
C TYR A 89 -7.29 -8.28 -6.89
N LYS A 90 -8.45 -7.64 -7.05
CA LYS A 90 -8.64 -6.22 -6.71
C LYS A 90 -8.79 -5.97 -5.22
N GLY A 91 -9.16 -7.00 -4.46
CA GLY A 91 -9.46 -6.91 -3.04
C GLY A 91 -8.26 -7.28 -2.16
N PHE A 92 -8.52 -8.16 -1.19
CA PHE A 92 -7.60 -8.54 -0.11
C PHE A 92 -6.85 -9.86 -0.37
N GLY A 93 -6.87 -10.38 -1.60
CA GLY A 93 -6.21 -11.64 -1.93
C GLY A 93 -6.77 -12.84 -1.16
N VAL A 94 -5.89 -13.74 -0.71
CA VAL A 94 -6.26 -14.93 0.10
C VAL A 94 -7.03 -14.56 1.36
N ALA A 95 -6.78 -13.37 1.94
CA ALA A 95 -7.47 -12.95 3.14
C ALA A 95 -8.99 -12.78 2.93
N SER A 96 -9.45 -12.64 1.68
CA SER A 96 -10.87 -12.56 1.33
C SER A 96 -11.67 -13.84 1.64
N PHE A 97 -11.04 -15.00 1.85
CA PHE A 97 -11.74 -16.18 2.36
C PHE A 97 -12.40 -15.93 3.74
N LEU A 98 -11.95 -14.93 4.49
CA LEU A 98 -12.63 -14.49 5.71
C LEU A 98 -14.01 -13.89 5.44
N PHE A 99 -14.28 -13.32 4.25
CA PHE A 99 -15.62 -12.93 3.84
C PHE A 99 -16.55 -14.13 3.70
N VAL A 100 -16.07 -15.25 3.15
CA VAL A 100 -16.87 -16.50 3.06
C VAL A 100 -17.36 -16.90 4.45
N ARG A 101 -16.42 -16.97 5.41
CA ARG A 101 -16.74 -17.28 6.80
C ARG A 101 -17.70 -16.25 7.42
N LEU A 102 -17.50 -14.97 7.15
CA LEU A 102 -18.33 -13.88 7.68
C LEU A 102 -19.78 -13.97 7.18
N PHE A 103 -19.97 -14.13 5.86
CA PHE A 103 -21.29 -14.29 5.26
C PHE A 103 -21.97 -15.58 5.72
N PHE A 104 -21.22 -16.68 5.83
CA PHE A 104 -21.73 -17.94 6.35
C PHE A 104 -22.23 -17.80 7.80
N LEU A 105 -21.43 -17.22 8.70
CA LEU A 105 -21.81 -17.01 10.09
C LEU A 105 -22.99 -16.04 10.21
N ALA A 106 -22.98 -14.93 9.47
CA ALA A 106 -24.08 -13.98 9.46
C ALA A 106 -25.39 -14.64 8.99
N GLY A 107 -25.33 -15.43 7.92
CA GLY A 107 -26.47 -16.17 7.40
C GLY A 107 -26.98 -17.25 8.37
N ALA A 108 -26.08 -18.04 8.95
CA ALA A 108 -26.42 -19.07 9.93
C ALA A 108 -27.07 -18.48 11.20
N TYR A 109 -26.55 -17.36 11.71
CA TYR A 109 -27.15 -16.67 12.86
C TYR A 109 -28.56 -16.17 12.54
N LEU A 110 -28.78 -15.68 11.32
CA LEU A 110 -30.08 -15.17 10.90
C LEU A 110 -31.11 -16.29 10.68
N LEU A 111 -30.66 -17.47 10.22
CA LEU A 111 -31.50 -18.68 10.09
C LEU A 111 -31.99 -19.20 11.45
N VAL A 112 -31.13 -19.16 12.48
CA VAL A 112 -31.45 -19.63 13.84
C VAL A 112 -32.10 -18.51 14.69
N ASP A 113 -32.33 -17.32 14.12
CA ASP A 113 -32.85 -16.12 14.81
C ASP A 113 -32.04 -15.74 16.06
N LEU A 114 -30.72 -15.96 16.00
CA LEU A 114 -29.77 -15.55 17.04
C LEU A 114 -29.44 -14.06 16.89
N SER A 115 -29.11 -13.41 18.01
CA SER A 115 -28.72 -12.01 17.99
C SER A 115 -27.35 -11.82 17.30
N LEU A 116 -27.35 -11.08 16.18
CA LEU A 116 -26.15 -10.64 15.46
C LEU A 116 -25.16 -9.85 16.35
N GLY A 117 -25.63 -9.32 17.48
CA GLY A 117 -24.79 -8.67 18.48
C GLY A 117 -23.66 -9.57 19.00
N LYS A 118 -23.86 -10.89 19.08
CA LYS A 118 -22.83 -11.86 19.47
C LYS A 118 -21.73 -12.00 18.43
N LEU A 119 -22.03 -11.70 17.17
CA LEU A 119 -21.09 -11.84 16.05
C LEU A 119 -20.16 -10.62 15.91
N LYS A 120 -20.51 -9.46 16.49
CA LYS A 120 -19.71 -8.22 16.40
C LYS A 120 -18.25 -8.43 16.78
N LYS A 121 -17.99 -9.14 17.89
CA LYS A 121 -16.63 -9.46 18.31
C LYS A 121 -15.92 -10.37 17.31
N SER A 122 -16.62 -11.38 16.77
CA SER A 122 -16.00 -12.25 15.76
C SER A 122 -15.68 -11.49 14.48
N ILE A 123 -16.62 -10.67 13.98
CA ILE A 123 -16.45 -9.84 12.77
C ILE A 123 -15.27 -8.89 12.94
N PHE A 124 -15.17 -8.19 14.08
CA PHE A 124 -14.05 -7.29 14.34
C PHE A 124 -12.70 -8.00 14.14
N TRP A 125 -12.56 -9.18 14.72
CA TRP A 125 -11.32 -9.96 14.62
C TRP A 125 -11.09 -10.57 13.25
N ASP A 126 -12.15 -10.96 12.54
CA ASP A 126 -12.03 -11.49 11.17
C ASP A 126 -11.62 -10.35 10.21
N LEU A 127 -12.14 -9.13 10.40
CA LEU A 127 -11.69 -7.93 9.66
C LEU A 127 -10.25 -7.52 10.02
N PHE A 128 -9.89 -7.57 11.30
CA PHE A 128 -8.52 -7.30 11.75
C PHE A 128 -7.53 -8.27 11.10
N ALA A 129 -7.83 -9.58 11.15
CA ALA A 129 -7.01 -10.60 10.51
C ALA A 129 -6.94 -10.41 8.99
N MET A 130 -8.05 -10.01 8.36
CA MET A 130 -8.09 -9.75 6.92
C MET A 130 -7.12 -8.65 6.50
N VAL A 131 -7.14 -7.51 7.22
CA VAL A 131 -6.22 -6.40 6.95
C VAL A 131 -4.77 -6.82 7.17
N ILE A 132 -4.44 -7.41 8.31
CA ILE A 132 -3.06 -7.81 8.63
C ILE A 132 -2.53 -8.84 7.63
N LEU A 133 -3.32 -9.87 7.29
CA LEU A 133 -2.92 -10.93 6.38
C LEU A 133 -2.78 -10.43 4.94
N SER A 134 -3.68 -9.56 4.49
CA SER A 134 -3.61 -8.96 3.15
C SER A 134 -2.37 -8.09 2.99
N ILE A 135 -2.08 -7.21 3.97
CA ILE A 135 -0.87 -6.39 3.95
C ILE A 135 0.38 -7.26 4.05
N LEU A 136 0.38 -8.31 4.87
CA LEU A 136 1.51 -9.24 4.96
C LEU A 136 1.79 -9.91 3.62
N PHE A 137 0.75 -10.40 2.95
CA PHE A 137 0.92 -11.03 1.64
C PHE A 137 1.28 -10.03 0.53
N GLY A 138 1.07 -8.73 0.74
CA GLY A 138 1.57 -7.67 -0.14
C GLY A 138 3.08 -7.70 -0.36
N PHE A 139 3.88 -8.22 0.59
CA PHE A 139 5.33 -8.43 0.41
C PHE A 139 5.68 -9.39 -0.74
N PHE A 140 4.77 -10.30 -1.08
CA PHE A 140 4.98 -11.36 -2.08
C PHE A 140 4.37 -11.03 -3.44
N TRP A 141 3.94 -9.78 -3.66
CA TRP A 141 3.26 -9.35 -4.88
C TRP A 141 4.03 -9.70 -6.17
N ASN A 142 5.35 -9.52 -6.19
CA ASN A 142 6.17 -9.79 -7.36
C ASN A 142 6.25 -11.28 -7.74
N TYR A 143 5.89 -12.19 -6.83
CA TYR A 143 5.89 -13.63 -7.07
C TYR A 143 4.49 -14.15 -7.32
N VAL A 144 3.54 -13.79 -6.44
CA VAL A 144 2.16 -14.26 -6.49
C VAL A 144 1.20 -13.11 -6.11
N PRO A 145 0.82 -12.25 -7.07
CA PRO A 145 -0.05 -11.09 -6.83
C PRO A 145 -1.37 -11.46 -6.14
N GLN A 146 -1.89 -12.65 -6.43
CA GLN A 146 -3.16 -13.16 -5.93
C GLN A 146 -3.19 -13.34 -4.40
N LEU A 147 -2.02 -13.45 -3.74
CA LEU A 147 -1.95 -13.64 -2.29
C LEU A 147 -2.38 -12.41 -1.50
N GLY A 148 -1.82 -11.24 -1.84
CA GLY A 148 -2.10 -9.97 -1.16
C GLY A 148 -3.30 -9.23 -1.72
N GLY A 149 -3.56 -9.39 -3.02
CA GLY A 149 -4.47 -8.52 -3.76
C GLY A 149 -3.94 -7.09 -3.86
N ILE A 150 -4.56 -6.28 -4.71
CA ILE A 150 -4.15 -4.88 -4.93
C ILE A 150 -4.21 -4.09 -3.62
N ILE A 151 -5.25 -4.27 -2.80
CA ILE A 151 -5.36 -3.54 -1.52
C ILE A 151 -4.20 -3.92 -0.59
N GLY A 152 -3.87 -5.21 -0.51
CA GLY A 152 -2.77 -5.69 0.34
C GLY A 152 -1.42 -5.13 -0.11
N TYR A 153 -1.17 -5.13 -1.42
CA TYR A 153 0.05 -4.59 -2.00
C TYR A 153 0.19 -3.07 -1.79
N GLU A 154 -0.83 -2.29 -2.13
CA GLU A 154 -0.80 -0.83 -1.99
C GLU A 154 -0.67 -0.39 -0.53
N MET A 155 -1.42 -1.04 0.37
CA MET A 155 -1.31 -0.76 1.80
C MET A 155 0.04 -1.20 2.36
N ASN A 156 0.63 -2.26 1.82
CA ASN A 156 1.97 -2.70 2.21
C ASN A 156 3.03 -1.67 1.82
N LEU A 157 3.01 -1.18 0.57
CA LEU A 157 3.88 -0.10 0.12
C LEU A 157 3.69 1.17 0.95
N PHE A 158 2.45 1.60 1.13
CA PHE A 158 2.12 2.77 1.93
C PHE A 158 2.71 2.69 3.35
N VAL A 159 2.58 1.56 4.04
CA VAL A 159 3.13 1.40 5.39
C VAL A 159 4.68 1.34 5.35
N GLN A 160 5.27 0.73 4.33
CA GLN A 160 6.72 0.72 4.12
C GLN A 160 7.31 2.12 3.91
N ASP A 161 6.59 3.05 3.28
CA ASP A 161 7.07 4.42 3.08
C ASP A 161 7.34 5.15 4.41
N TYR A 162 6.59 4.81 5.46
CA TYR A 162 6.74 5.41 6.79
C TYR A 162 7.60 4.59 7.75
N LEU A 163 7.56 3.26 7.68
CA LEU A 163 8.21 2.36 8.65
C LEU A 163 9.42 1.60 8.08
N GLY A 164 9.62 1.63 6.77
CA GLY A 164 10.56 0.77 6.06
C GLY A 164 10.11 -0.70 6.01
N LYS A 165 10.77 -1.50 5.16
CA LYS A 165 10.48 -2.95 4.99
C LYS A 165 10.49 -3.71 6.32
N THR A 166 11.57 -3.57 7.08
CA THR A 166 11.76 -4.28 8.35
C THR A 166 10.75 -3.83 9.41
N GLY A 167 10.47 -2.53 9.50
CA GLY A 167 9.50 -1.99 10.45
C GLY A 167 8.08 -2.47 10.15
N THR A 168 7.66 -2.44 8.88
CA THR A 168 6.37 -2.96 8.44
C THR A 168 6.22 -4.44 8.78
N PHE A 169 7.24 -5.25 8.51
CA PHE A 169 7.22 -6.67 8.84
C PHE A 169 7.05 -6.93 10.35
N LEU A 170 7.80 -6.20 11.20
CA LEU A 170 7.70 -6.32 12.66
C LEU A 170 6.32 -5.90 13.20
N VAL A 171 5.73 -4.82 12.67
CA VAL A 171 4.38 -4.37 13.07
C VAL A 171 3.31 -5.39 12.68
N LEU A 172 3.41 -5.98 11.49
CA LEU A 172 2.46 -7.02 11.06
C LEU A 172 2.63 -8.29 11.88
N LEU A 173 3.86 -8.71 12.16
CA LEU A 173 4.15 -9.85 13.04
C LEU A 173 3.56 -9.62 14.43
N PHE A 174 3.74 -8.43 15.00
CA PHE A 174 3.12 -8.05 16.27
C PHE A 174 1.59 -8.10 16.18
N GLY A 175 0.99 -7.61 15.10
CA GLY A 175 -0.46 -7.71 14.85
C GLY A 175 -0.97 -9.16 14.85
N ILE A 176 -0.23 -10.09 14.23
CA ILE A 176 -0.54 -11.52 14.25
C ILE A 176 -0.46 -12.08 15.67
N ILE A 177 0.59 -11.74 16.42
CA ILE A 177 0.74 -12.15 17.82
C ILE A 177 -0.45 -11.65 18.66
N VAL A 178 -0.84 -10.38 18.50
CA VAL A 178 -2.01 -9.79 19.16
C VAL A 178 -3.28 -10.57 18.81
N TYR A 179 -3.47 -10.94 17.54
CA TYR A 179 -4.59 -11.77 17.12
C TYR A 179 -4.59 -13.15 17.79
N LEU A 180 -3.45 -13.86 17.80
CA LEU A 180 -3.33 -15.17 18.44
C LEU A 180 -3.62 -15.13 19.95
N ILE A 181 -3.11 -14.10 20.65
CA ILE A 181 -3.32 -13.95 22.09
C ILE A 181 -4.77 -13.58 22.39
N LEU A 182 -5.34 -12.56 21.72
CA LEU A 182 -6.64 -12.00 22.11
C LEU A 182 -7.86 -12.73 21.52
N LYS A 183 -7.73 -13.31 20.30
CA LYS A 183 -8.80 -14.09 19.65
C LYS A 183 -8.68 -15.58 19.96
N ILE A 184 -7.51 -16.17 19.71
CA ILE A 184 -7.29 -17.62 19.84
C ILE A 184 -7.05 -18.01 21.31
N LYS A 185 -6.74 -17.04 22.19
CA LYS A 185 -6.40 -17.28 23.59
C LYS A 185 -5.27 -18.30 23.75
N ILE A 186 -4.27 -18.22 22.87
CA ILE A 186 -3.03 -18.98 23.06
C ILE A 186 -2.49 -18.61 24.44
N SER A 187 -2.54 -19.57 25.38
CA SER A 187 -2.00 -19.39 26.72
C SER A 187 -0.50 -19.14 26.58
N THR A 188 0.04 -18.26 27.41
CA THR A 188 1.48 -18.04 27.56
C THR A 188 2.24 -19.34 27.82
N GLU A 189 1.59 -20.37 28.38
CA GLU A 189 2.15 -21.71 28.57
C GLU A 189 2.37 -22.46 27.24
N GLY A 190 1.51 -22.26 26.24
CA GLY A 190 1.69 -22.84 24.90
C GLY A 190 2.88 -22.24 24.16
N ILE A 191 3.12 -20.94 24.35
CA ILE A 191 4.29 -20.24 23.80
C ILE A 191 5.57 -20.68 24.53
N LYS A 192 5.53 -20.81 25.86
CA LYS A 192 6.65 -21.31 26.67
C LYS A 192 7.06 -22.72 26.26
N ASN A 193 6.09 -23.63 26.10
CA ASN A 193 6.36 -25.00 25.66
C ASN A 193 6.90 -25.08 24.22
N PHE A 194 6.52 -24.16 23.33
CA PHE A 194 7.05 -24.08 21.97
C PHE A 194 8.48 -23.53 21.95
N PHE A 195 8.78 -22.51 22.77
CA PHE A 195 10.12 -21.94 22.89
C PHE A 195 11.10 -22.90 23.56
N GLU A 196 10.67 -23.62 24.60
CA GLU A 196 11.48 -24.67 25.25
C GLU A 196 11.80 -25.81 24.28
N LYS A 197 10.84 -26.24 23.43
CA LYS A 197 11.09 -27.24 22.38
C LYS A 197 12.05 -26.74 21.30
N THR A 198 11.91 -25.49 20.87
CA THR A 198 12.77 -24.90 19.83
C THR A 198 14.22 -24.73 20.33
N ASN A 199 14.39 -24.30 21.58
CA ASN A 199 15.71 -24.23 22.21
C ASN A 199 16.33 -25.61 22.39
N GLN A 200 15.55 -26.63 22.80
CA GLN A 200 16.04 -28.01 22.88
C GLN A 200 16.54 -28.52 21.53
N SER A 201 15.76 -28.37 20.45
CA SER A 201 16.20 -28.79 19.11
C SER A 201 17.44 -28.04 18.62
N PHE A 202 17.57 -26.74 18.94
CA PHE A 202 18.72 -25.94 18.53
C PHE A 202 19.98 -26.30 19.35
N SER A 203 19.83 -26.61 20.63
CA SER A 203 20.93 -27.12 21.45
C SER A 203 21.31 -28.56 21.11
N ASP A 204 20.37 -29.37 20.63
CA ASP A 204 20.63 -30.75 20.21
C ASP A 204 21.41 -30.77 18.88
N GLU A 205 21.13 -29.84 17.94
CA GLU A 205 21.93 -29.64 16.72
C GLU A 205 23.34 -29.09 17.02
N LEU A 206 23.46 -28.12 17.94
CA LEU A 206 24.77 -27.56 18.34
C LEU A 206 25.66 -28.54 19.12
N ASN A 207 25.08 -29.59 19.71
CA ASN A 207 25.83 -30.62 20.44
C ASN A 207 26.17 -31.85 19.57
N GLN A 208 25.77 -31.88 18.30
CA GLN A 208 25.96 -33.07 17.44
C GLN A 208 27.32 -33.12 16.72
N ASP A 209 28.13 -32.04 16.77
CA ASP A 209 29.44 -31.96 16.09
C ASP A 209 30.62 -31.67 17.03
N ALA A 210 30.84 -32.52 18.03
CA ALA A 210 32.12 -32.51 18.77
C ALA A 210 32.58 -33.94 19.14
N PRO A 211 33.49 -34.55 18.37
CA PRO A 211 34.18 -35.74 18.83
C PRO A 211 35.19 -35.39 19.93
N ILE A 212 35.07 -36.15 21.02
CA ILE A 212 35.85 -36.08 22.25
C ILE A 212 37.32 -36.44 21.96
N ALA A 213 38.23 -35.47 22.08
CA ALA A 213 39.67 -35.74 22.14
C ALA A 213 40.07 -36.09 23.59
N GLN A 214 40.48 -37.34 23.81
CA GLN A 214 41.05 -37.79 25.08
C GLN A 214 42.55 -37.42 25.17
N ASN A 215 42.89 -36.80 26.30
CA ASN A 215 44.18 -36.73 27.02
C ASN A 215 45.47 -37.15 26.29
N THR A 216 46.41 -36.21 26.18
CA THR A 216 47.83 -36.47 26.44
C THR A 216 48.47 -35.28 27.15
N VAL A 217 49.09 -35.53 28.30
CA VAL A 217 49.87 -34.57 29.10
C VAL A 217 51.36 -34.81 28.80
N ILE A 218 52.14 -33.73 28.64
CA ILE A 218 53.46 -33.43 29.26
C ILE A 218 54.18 -32.33 28.43
N THR A 219 54.41 -31.19 29.08
CA THR A 219 55.32 -30.03 28.80
C THR A 219 56.83 -30.39 28.90
N PRO A 220 57.82 -29.47 28.73
CA PRO A 220 57.99 -28.25 27.89
C PRO A 220 59.39 -28.24 27.19
N VAL A 221 59.75 -27.21 26.39
CA VAL A 221 61.14 -26.67 26.16
C VAL A 221 61.10 -25.54 25.08
N PRO A 222 62.01 -24.54 25.11
CA PRO A 222 61.65 -23.12 24.93
C PRO A 222 62.06 -22.45 23.59
N LEU A 223 61.48 -21.24 23.41
CA LEU A 223 61.78 -20.12 22.48
C LEU A 223 63.28 -19.89 22.22
N PRO A 224 63.70 -19.38 21.03
CA PRO A 224 63.54 -17.94 20.69
C PRO A 224 63.40 -17.68 19.15
N ASP A 225 63.17 -16.53 18.53
CA ASP A 225 63.40 -15.08 18.72
C ASP A 225 62.33 -14.34 17.85
N GLU A 226 61.69 -13.26 18.32
CA GLU A 226 62.00 -11.85 17.91
C GLU A 226 61.72 -11.60 16.40
N ILE A 227 60.73 -10.79 15.96
CA ILE A 227 60.72 -9.31 15.93
C ILE A 227 59.44 -8.80 15.20
N ILE A 228 58.72 -7.86 15.83
CA ILE A 228 58.02 -6.63 15.34
C ILE A 228 56.73 -6.70 14.48
N ASP A 229 55.65 -6.21 15.10
CA ASP A 229 54.72 -5.11 14.72
C ASP A 229 54.46 -4.81 13.22
N GLU A 230 53.21 -4.94 12.76
CA GLU A 230 52.36 -3.77 12.37
C GLU A 230 50.96 -4.19 11.86
N SER A 231 50.08 -3.20 11.94
CA SER A 231 48.64 -3.10 11.74
C SER A 231 47.96 -3.65 10.46
N ILE A 232 46.81 -4.30 10.72
CA ILE A 232 45.48 -4.31 10.06
C ILE A 232 45.26 -3.39 8.82
N GLU A 233 44.91 -3.96 7.65
CA GLU A 233 43.57 -3.88 7.00
C GLU A 233 43.48 -4.58 5.61
N THR A 234 42.39 -5.34 5.46
CA THR A 234 41.60 -5.72 4.26
C THR A 234 42.25 -6.28 2.98
N SER A 235 41.89 -7.52 2.65
CA SER A 235 41.58 -7.94 1.26
C SER A 235 40.83 -9.28 1.25
N ASN A 236 39.68 -9.31 0.56
CA ASN A 236 38.99 -10.52 0.06
C ASN A 236 39.97 -11.43 -0.71
N PRO A 237 39.76 -12.78 -0.75
CA PRO A 237 39.08 -13.33 -1.93
C PRO A 237 38.24 -14.61 -1.71
N SER A 238 37.18 -14.73 -2.53
CA SER A 238 36.57 -15.92 -3.15
C SER A 238 36.67 -17.30 -2.46
N LEU A 239 35.51 -17.91 -2.21
CA LEU A 239 35.37 -19.35 -2.00
C LEU A 239 34.53 -19.98 -3.12
N ASP A 240 35.24 -20.73 -3.94
CA ASP A 240 34.81 -21.76 -4.87
C ASP A 240 34.35 -22.98 -4.04
N PHE A 241 33.14 -23.47 -4.27
CA PHE A 241 32.62 -24.70 -3.65
C PHE A 241 32.50 -25.77 -4.71
N ASN A 242 33.52 -26.63 -4.75
CA ASN A 242 33.44 -27.94 -5.37
C ASN A 242 33.20 -28.96 -4.24
N SER A 243 32.09 -29.70 -4.29
CA SER A 243 31.84 -30.85 -3.42
C SER A 243 31.13 -31.94 -4.22
N GLU A 244 31.96 -32.85 -4.74
CA GLU A 244 31.60 -34.22 -5.12
C GLU A 244 31.20 -34.98 -3.85
N GLU A 245 29.94 -34.90 -3.42
CA GLU A 245 29.41 -35.78 -2.37
C GLU A 245 27.87 -35.73 -2.28
N ASP A 246 27.16 -35.86 -3.41
CA ASP A 246 25.68 -36.01 -3.42
C ASP A 246 25.17 -37.05 -4.44
N ASP A 247 26.03 -37.96 -4.88
CA ASP A 247 25.73 -38.93 -5.97
C ASP A 247 25.11 -40.27 -5.52
N GLU A 248 24.76 -40.48 -4.24
CA GLU A 248 24.30 -41.81 -3.77
C GLU A 248 22.86 -41.96 -3.24
N ILE A 249 21.99 -40.94 -3.28
CA ILE A 249 20.60 -41.08 -2.74
C ILE A 249 19.48 -41.03 -3.80
N LEU A 250 19.78 -40.79 -5.07
CA LEU A 250 18.75 -40.68 -6.13
C LEU A 250 18.42 -41.96 -6.92
N SER A 251 18.94 -43.12 -6.54
CA SER A 251 18.83 -44.34 -7.37
C SER A 251 17.57 -45.21 -7.18
N ASN A 252 16.59 -44.83 -6.35
CA ASN A 252 15.42 -45.69 -6.07
C ASN A 252 14.03 -45.01 -6.17
N ILE A 253 13.77 -44.27 -7.26
CA ILE A 253 12.39 -43.92 -7.64
C ILE A 253 12.15 -44.31 -9.11
N GLU A 254 11.55 -45.49 -9.30
CA GLU A 254 11.01 -45.92 -10.60
C GLU A 254 9.83 -45.03 -11.01
N LEU A 255 10.05 -44.16 -11.99
CA LEU A 255 8.99 -43.45 -12.70
C LEU A 255 8.37 -44.39 -13.74
N LYS A 256 7.13 -44.82 -13.51
CA LYS A 256 6.26 -45.37 -14.56
C LYS A 256 5.95 -44.27 -15.57
N THR A 257 6.70 -44.25 -16.67
CA THR A 257 6.41 -43.44 -17.85
C THR A 257 5.20 -44.04 -18.58
N LYS A 258 4.00 -43.46 -18.40
CA LYS A 258 2.94 -43.58 -19.40
C LYS A 258 3.27 -42.62 -20.53
N SER A 259 3.56 -43.19 -21.69
CA SER A 259 3.75 -42.49 -22.96
C SER A 259 2.55 -41.59 -23.26
N SER A 260 2.87 -40.35 -23.59
CA SER A 260 2.03 -39.42 -24.34
C SER A 260 1.35 -40.14 -25.52
N ALA A 261 0.01 -40.12 -25.53
CA ALA A 261 -0.79 -40.44 -26.70
C ALA A 261 -1.36 -39.12 -27.23
N PHE A 262 -0.55 -38.40 -27.99
CA PHE A 262 -1.00 -37.33 -28.88
C PHE A 262 -0.18 -37.46 -30.18
N GLU A 263 -0.60 -38.42 -30.99
CA GLU A 263 -0.24 -38.50 -32.40
C GLU A 263 -1.29 -37.68 -33.14
N ILE A 264 -0.93 -36.47 -33.58
CA ILE A 264 -1.82 -35.59 -34.33
C ILE A 264 -1.78 -36.06 -35.79
N ASP A 265 -2.87 -36.71 -36.19
CA ASP A 265 -3.13 -37.15 -37.56
C ASP A 265 -3.29 -35.93 -38.50
N GLN A 266 -2.31 -35.72 -39.40
CA GLN A 266 -2.21 -34.52 -40.26
C GLN A 266 -3.14 -34.53 -41.48
N GLU A 267 -4.01 -35.53 -41.68
CA GLU A 267 -4.88 -35.62 -42.87
C GLU A 267 -6.34 -35.14 -42.69
N SER A 268 -6.74 -34.59 -41.53
CA SER A 268 -8.15 -34.24 -41.27
C SER A 268 -8.51 -32.76 -41.06
N LEU A 269 -7.63 -31.81 -41.43
CA LEU A 269 -7.96 -30.39 -41.39
C LEU A 269 -8.59 -29.93 -42.71
N LYS A 270 -9.93 -29.90 -42.79
CA LYS A 270 -10.64 -29.10 -43.80
C LYS A 270 -10.75 -27.65 -43.32
N PRO A 271 -10.47 -26.64 -44.16
CA PRO A 271 -10.71 -25.25 -43.80
C PRO A 271 -12.22 -24.97 -43.86
N THR A 272 -12.81 -24.53 -42.75
CA THR A 272 -14.17 -23.94 -42.72
C THR A 272 -14.04 -22.44 -42.56
N ILE A 273 -13.68 -21.74 -43.63
CA ILE A 273 -13.94 -20.31 -43.80
C ILE A 273 -14.56 -20.18 -45.19
N ALA A 274 -15.90 -20.04 -45.23
CA ALA A 274 -16.63 -19.93 -46.49
C ALA A 274 -16.81 -18.48 -46.98
N HIS A 275 -16.44 -17.46 -46.20
CA HIS A 275 -16.49 -16.06 -46.64
C HIS A 275 -15.39 -15.22 -46.00
N ALA A 276 -14.22 -15.17 -46.64
CA ALA A 276 -13.28 -14.06 -46.48
C ALA A 276 -13.59 -13.04 -47.58
N SER A 277 -13.90 -11.81 -47.17
CA SER A 277 -13.99 -10.65 -48.07
C SER A 277 -12.62 -10.44 -48.71
N GLU A 278 -12.54 -10.61 -50.03
CA GLU A 278 -11.33 -10.36 -50.82
C GLU A 278 -10.97 -8.87 -50.79
N ILE A 279 -9.89 -8.51 -50.07
CA ILE A 279 -9.17 -7.25 -50.33
C ILE A 279 -7.94 -7.63 -51.15
N THR A 280 -8.03 -7.41 -52.46
CA THR A 280 -6.92 -7.64 -53.39
C THR A 280 -5.97 -6.44 -53.36
N LEU A 281 -4.89 -6.53 -52.60
CA LEU A 281 -3.75 -5.60 -52.71
C LEU A 281 -2.62 -6.29 -53.47
N LYS A 282 -2.30 -5.76 -54.65
CA LYS A 282 -1.16 -6.21 -55.46
C LYS A 282 0.14 -5.82 -54.77
N THR A 283 0.81 -6.79 -54.15
CA THR A 283 2.18 -6.66 -53.65
C THR A 283 3.17 -6.75 -54.81
N LYS A 284 4.01 -5.72 -54.94
CA LYS A 284 5.20 -5.71 -55.79
C LYS A 284 6.29 -6.56 -55.11
N PRO A 285 7.01 -7.47 -55.80
CA PRO A 285 8.03 -8.30 -55.19
C PRO A 285 9.20 -7.46 -54.65
N ALA A 286 9.56 -7.66 -53.39
CA ALA A 286 10.77 -7.13 -52.79
C ALA A 286 11.95 -8.06 -53.11
N GLU A 287 13.07 -7.47 -53.55
CA GLU A 287 14.34 -8.17 -53.77
C GLU A 287 14.94 -8.69 -52.43
N PRO A 288 15.69 -9.80 -52.45
CA PRO A 288 16.28 -10.37 -51.25
C PRO A 288 17.48 -9.51 -50.81
N VAL A 289 17.34 -8.83 -49.68
CA VAL A 289 18.47 -8.14 -49.04
C VAL A 289 19.20 -9.14 -48.14
N VAL A 290 20.47 -9.38 -48.47
CA VAL A 290 21.39 -10.24 -47.71
C VAL A 290 21.66 -9.61 -46.34
N PRO A 291 21.57 -10.37 -45.21
CA PRO A 291 21.94 -9.82 -43.91
C PRO A 291 23.45 -9.63 -43.84
N VAL A 292 23.89 -8.38 -43.71
CA VAL A 292 25.28 -8.04 -43.37
C VAL A 292 25.45 -8.30 -41.87
N VAL A 293 26.23 -9.31 -41.53
CA VAL A 293 26.65 -9.60 -40.16
C VAL A 293 27.84 -8.69 -39.84
N THR A 294 27.61 -7.65 -39.04
CA THR A 294 28.70 -6.89 -38.40
C THR A 294 29.04 -7.51 -37.04
N PRO A 295 30.33 -7.68 -36.70
CA PRO A 295 30.74 -8.28 -35.43
C PRO A 295 30.45 -7.35 -34.24
N PRO A 296 30.28 -7.91 -33.02
CA PRO A 296 29.95 -7.14 -31.83
C PRO A 296 31.16 -6.31 -31.39
N VAL A 297 30.96 -5.00 -31.24
CA VAL A 297 31.95 -4.09 -30.65
C VAL A 297 31.79 -4.16 -29.13
N VAL A 298 32.86 -4.59 -28.45
CA VAL A 298 32.95 -4.60 -26.99
C VAL A 298 33.21 -3.16 -26.52
N PRO A 299 32.44 -2.62 -25.55
CA PRO A 299 32.71 -1.29 -25.01
C PRO A 299 34.02 -1.30 -24.22
N THR A 300 34.93 -0.39 -24.56
CA THR A 300 36.17 -0.14 -23.84
C THR A 300 35.96 1.06 -22.93
N SER A 301 36.09 0.86 -21.62
CA SER A 301 36.01 1.93 -20.62
C SER A 301 37.36 2.68 -20.54
N GLU A 302 37.38 3.98 -20.80
CA GLU A 302 38.55 4.82 -20.52
C GLU A 302 38.42 5.49 -19.14
N ILE A 303 39.38 5.23 -18.26
CA ILE A 303 39.48 5.85 -16.93
C ILE A 303 40.37 7.09 -17.06
N ILE A 304 39.78 8.28 -16.88
CA ILE A 304 40.56 9.53 -16.77
C ILE A 304 40.97 9.71 -15.30
N LYS A 305 42.27 9.66 -15.00
CA LYS A 305 42.79 9.93 -13.65
C LYS A 305 42.97 11.43 -13.42
N THR A 306 42.38 11.94 -12.34
CA THR A 306 42.70 13.24 -11.73
C THR A 306 43.29 13.02 -10.33
N ASP A 307 44.07 13.99 -9.85
CA ASP A 307 45.09 13.87 -8.79
C ASP A 307 44.56 13.87 -7.33
N ASP A 308 43.33 13.41 -7.08
CA ASP A 308 42.73 13.33 -5.72
C ASP A 308 41.93 12.03 -5.55
N GLU A 309 42.38 11.11 -4.68
CA GLU A 309 41.91 9.72 -4.58
C GLU A 309 40.50 9.50 -3.95
N HIS A 310 39.68 10.55 -3.74
CA HIS A 310 38.40 10.42 -3.00
C HIS A 310 37.13 10.96 -3.70
N PHE A 311 37.17 11.29 -4.99
CA PHE A 311 35.96 11.77 -5.68
C PHE A 311 35.85 11.21 -7.11
N VAL A 312 35.08 10.13 -7.27
CA VAL A 312 34.77 9.53 -8.58
C VAL A 312 33.37 9.97 -8.99
N ILE A 313 33.28 10.84 -10.01
CA ILE A 313 32.01 11.16 -10.66
C ILE A 313 31.87 10.23 -11.87
N GLU A 314 31.01 9.22 -11.73
CA GLU A 314 30.66 8.32 -12.80
C GLU A 314 29.62 8.99 -13.71
N LYS A 315 30.07 9.47 -14.88
CA LYS A 315 29.18 10.00 -15.91
C LYS A 315 28.66 8.83 -16.74
N ILE A 316 27.42 8.45 -16.49
CA ILE A 316 26.69 7.46 -17.29
C ILE A 316 26.54 8.04 -18.71
N GLU A 317 27.07 7.37 -19.72
CA GLU A 317 26.74 7.67 -21.12
C GLU A 317 25.27 7.32 -21.36
N GLU A 318 24.53 8.23 -21.99
CA GLU A 318 23.15 8.00 -22.42
C GLU A 318 23.09 6.73 -23.26
N GLU A 319 22.30 5.75 -22.80
CA GLU A 319 21.98 4.59 -23.61
C GLU A 319 21.43 5.08 -24.97
N THR A 320 22.09 4.68 -26.05
CA THR A 320 21.49 4.78 -27.38
C THR A 320 20.23 3.94 -27.36
N PHE A 321 19.09 4.63 -27.32
CA PHE A 321 17.75 4.06 -27.39
C PHE A 321 17.73 2.95 -28.47
N VAL A 322 17.49 1.71 -28.06
CA VAL A 322 17.25 0.62 -28.98
C VAL A 322 16.00 0.99 -29.78
N GLU A 323 16.19 1.28 -31.07
CA GLU A 323 15.15 1.68 -32.04
C GLU A 323 14.18 0.52 -32.35
N GLU A 324 13.47 0.03 -31.35
CA GLU A 324 12.26 -0.77 -31.55
C GLU A 324 11.22 -0.43 -30.47
N ASN A 325 10.98 0.87 -30.29
CA ASN A 325 9.82 1.34 -29.56
C ASN A 325 8.54 0.81 -30.22
N LEU A 326 7.68 0.14 -29.45
CA LEU A 326 6.30 -0.21 -29.84
C LEU A 326 5.59 0.98 -30.52
N ALA A 327 5.89 2.21 -30.08
CA ALA A 327 5.42 3.44 -30.68
C ALA A 327 5.82 3.59 -32.16
N ALA A 328 7.06 3.29 -32.55
CA ALA A 328 7.51 3.38 -33.94
C ALA A 328 6.81 2.35 -34.85
N LYS A 329 6.56 1.15 -34.32
CA LYS A 329 5.79 0.11 -35.02
C LYS A 329 4.31 0.51 -35.17
N LEU A 330 3.70 1.05 -34.12
CA LEU A 330 2.32 1.54 -34.13
C LEU A 330 2.14 2.70 -35.11
N VAL A 331 3.08 3.66 -35.16
CA VAL A 331 3.05 4.78 -36.12
C VAL A 331 3.22 4.28 -37.56
N LYS A 332 4.04 3.25 -37.79
CA LYS A 332 4.20 2.64 -39.12
C LYS A 332 2.94 1.91 -39.59
N ASP A 333 2.26 1.21 -38.68
CA ASP A 333 1.10 0.38 -39.00
C ASP A 333 -0.21 1.20 -39.07
N PHE A 334 -0.34 2.25 -38.24
CA PHE A 334 -1.60 3.02 -38.07
C PHE A 334 -1.50 4.51 -38.43
N GLY A 335 -0.30 5.04 -38.70
CA GLY A 335 -0.06 6.47 -38.90
C GLY A 335 0.05 7.26 -37.60
N GLU A 336 0.38 8.55 -37.70
CA GLU A 336 0.39 9.46 -36.55
C GLU A 336 -1.06 9.73 -36.07
N PHE A 337 -1.31 9.59 -34.77
CA PHE A 337 -2.60 9.88 -34.18
C PHE A 337 -2.86 11.40 -34.21
N ASP A 338 -3.91 11.82 -34.93
CA ASP A 338 -4.36 13.21 -34.95
C ASP A 338 -5.53 13.42 -33.96
N PRO A 339 -5.27 13.97 -32.76
CA PRO A 339 -6.31 14.23 -31.76
C PRO A 339 -7.36 15.25 -32.20
N THR A 340 -7.14 15.97 -33.32
CA THR A 340 -8.11 16.94 -33.85
C THR A 340 -9.25 16.28 -34.63
N LEU A 341 -9.09 15.03 -35.08
CA LEU A 341 -10.15 14.29 -35.77
C LEU A 341 -11.27 13.88 -34.80
N ASP A 342 -10.91 13.41 -33.61
CA ASP A 342 -11.86 12.98 -32.56
C ASP A 342 -12.64 14.16 -31.96
N LEU A 343 -12.07 15.37 -32.03
CA LEU A 343 -12.60 16.59 -31.41
C LEU A 343 -12.76 17.75 -32.42
N SER A 344 -13.09 17.43 -33.67
CA SER A 344 -13.19 18.38 -34.80
C SER A 344 -14.16 19.56 -34.57
N HIS A 345 -15.09 19.43 -33.62
CA HIS A 345 -16.06 20.46 -33.25
C HIS A 345 -15.88 21.01 -31.83
N TYR A 346 -14.78 20.69 -31.15
CA TYR A 346 -14.51 21.22 -29.81
C TYR A 346 -14.25 22.72 -29.87
N GLN A 347 -14.98 23.48 -29.07
CA GLN A 347 -14.75 24.91 -28.86
C GLN A 347 -14.25 25.12 -27.44
N PHE A 348 -13.14 25.85 -27.31
CA PHE A 348 -12.64 26.22 -26.00
C PHE A 348 -13.66 27.10 -25.26
N PRO A 349 -13.94 26.82 -23.98
CA PRO A 349 -14.84 27.67 -23.20
C PRO A 349 -14.26 29.08 -23.06
N SER A 350 -15.10 30.10 -23.27
CA SER A 350 -14.70 31.50 -23.03
C SER A 350 -14.59 31.79 -21.54
N ILE A 351 -13.71 32.73 -21.18
CA ILE A 351 -13.57 33.28 -19.82
C ILE A 351 -14.88 33.92 -19.32
N ASP A 352 -15.77 34.32 -20.24
CA ASP A 352 -17.08 34.91 -19.94
C ASP A 352 -18.04 33.96 -19.20
N LEU A 353 -17.75 32.65 -19.22
CA LEU A 353 -18.50 31.66 -18.44
C LEU A 353 -18.19 31.73 -16.95
N LEU A 354 -17.12 32.43 -16.56
CA LEU A 354 -16.78 32.67 -15.16
C LEU A 354 -17.62 33.81 -14.59
N LYS A 355 -18.01 33.67 -13.33
CA LYS A 355 -18.65 34.76 -12.59
C LYS A 355 -17.58 35.77 -12.19
N GLU A 356 -17.76 37.02 -12.60
CA GLU A 356 -16.95 38.12 -12.09
C GLU A 356 -17.33 38.42 -10.64
N TYR A 357 -16.37 38.23 -9.73
CA TYR A 357 -16.48 38.76 -8.38
C TYR A 357 -15.75 40.09 -8.37
N ASN A 358 -16.47 41.19 -8.16
CA ASN A 358 -15.85 42.44 -7.78
C ASN A 358 -15.10 42.16 -6.48
N SER A 359 -13.77 42.07 -6.55
CA SER A 359 -12.91 42.03 -5.38
C SER A 359 -13.16 43.33 -4.62
N GLY A 360 -14.08 43.27 -3.65
CA GLY A 360 -14.29 44.35 -2.70
C GLY A 360 -12.91 44.74 -2.19
N GLY A 361 -12.55 45.99 -2.38
CA GLY A 361 -11.22 46.47 -1.99
C GLY A 361 -10.94 46.05 -0.55
N ILE A 362 -9.74 45.54 -0.29
CA ILE A 362 -9.33 45.09 1.04
C ILE A 362 -9.53 46.28 1.99
N THR A 363 -10.59 46.24 2.79
CA THR A 363 -10.86 47.28 3.79
C THR A 363 -9.89 47.03 4.94
N ILE A 364 -8.72 47.66 4.87
CA ILE A 364 -7.67 47.52 5.89
C ILE A 364 -8.14 48.22 7.17
N ASN A 365 -8.56 47.44 8.16
CA ASN A 365 -8.85 47.95 9.49
C ASN A 365 -7.56 48.03 10.32
N GLN A 366 -6.92 49.20 10.32
CA GLN A 366 -5.64 49.40 11.02
C GLN A 366 -5.75 49.11 12.53
N ALA A 367 -6.90 49.39 13.16
CA ALA A 367 -7.09 49.15 14.59
C ALA A 367 -7.05 47.65 14.93
N GLU A 368 -7.66 46.81 14.08
CA GLU A 368 -7.65 45.34 14.24
C GLU A 368 -6.23 44.78 14.13
N LEU A 369 -5.44 45.27 13.15
CA LEU A 369 -4.07 44.84 12.95
C LEU A 369 -3.18 45.21 14.15
N GLU A 370 -3.38 46.40 14.71
CA GLU A 370 -2.65 46.87 15.89
C GLU A 370 -3.01 46.06 17.14
N GLU A 371 -4.30 45.76 17.34
CA GLU A 371 -4.77 44.94 18.46
C GLU A 371 -4.22 43.52 18.38
N ASN A 372 -4.32 42.87 17.22
CA ASN A 372 -3.82 41.52 17.01
C ASN A 372 -2.29 41.47 17.16
N LYS A 373 -1.56 42.46 16.63
CA LYS A 373 -0.12 42.62 16.86
C LYS A 373 0.19 42.63 18.36
N ASN A 374 -0.50 43.46 19.14
CA ASN A 374 -0.25 43.60 20.58
C ASN A 374 -0.56 42.30 21.33
N ARG A 375 -1.65 41.61 21.00
CA ARG A 375 -1.99 40.30 21.58
C ARG A 375 -0.92 39.25 21.29
N ILE A 376 -0.40 39.19 20.06
CA ILE A 376 0.70 38.26 19.70
C ILE A 376 1.94 38.57 20.53
N VAL A 377 2.33 39.85 20.61
CA VAL A 377 3.50 40.29 21.39
C VAL A 377 3.35 39.93 22.87
N GLU A 378 2.19 40.23 23.46
CA GLU A 378 1.91 39.96 24.87
C GLU A 378 1.89 38.46 25.16
N THR A 379 1.26 37.68 24.30
CA THR A 379 1.19 36.22 24.44
C THR A 379 2.59 35.62 24.40
N LEU A 380 3.41 35.97 23.41
CA LEU A 380 4.79 35.48 23.32
C LEU A 380 5.62 35.89 24.54
N ARG A 381 5.44 37.12 25.03
CA ARG A 381 6.13 37.61 26.23
C ARG A 381 5.77 36.82 27.49
N ASN A 382 4.50 36.43 27.65
CA ASN A 382 4.05 35.60 28.79
C ASN A 382 4.76 34.24 28.83
N TYR A 383 5.15 33.69 27.68
CA TYR A 383 5.94 32.45 27.57
C TYR A 383 7.46 32.68 27.56
N LYS A 384 7.92 33.88 27.92
CA LYS A 384 9.34 34.28 27.92
C LYS A 384 9.96 34.10 26.53
N ILE A 385 9.28 34.62 25.52
CA ILE A 385 9.74 34.68 24.12
C ILE A 385 9.75 36.16 23.74
N ASP A 386 10.94 36.75 23.73
CA ASP A 386 11.12 38.13 23.31
C ASP A 386 11.27 38.21 21.78
N ILE A 387 10.64 39.23 21.20
CA ILE A 387 10.65 39.47 19.75
C ILE A 387 11.32 40.81 19.47
N ALA A 388 12.19 40.84 18.47
CA ALA A 388 12.90 42.03 18.04
C ALA A 388 12.01 42.92 17.14
N GLN A 389 11.23 42.30 16.25
CA GLN A 389 10.38 43.02 15.31
C GLN A 389 9.16 42.18 14.89
N ILE A 390 8.05 42.86 14.62
CA ILE A 390 6.83 42.27 14.03
C ILE A 390 6.33 43.15 12.87
N LYS A 391 5.96 42.53 11.76
CA LYS A 391 5.41 43.18 10.56
C LYS A 391 4.16 42.43 10.08
N ALA A 392 3.09 43.15 9.75
CA ALA A 392 1.86 42.56 9.22
C ALA A 392 1.73 42.78 7.71
N THR A 393 1.30 41.75 6.98
CA THR A 393 0.94 41.80 5.56
C THR A 393 -0.48 41.27 5.39
N VAL A 394 -1.40 42.11 4.93
CA VAL A 394 -2.83 41.77 4.81
C VAL A 394 -3.08 41.07 3.48
N GLY A 395 -3.63 39.86 3.53
CA GLY A 395 -4.21 39.16 2.39
C GLY A 395 -5.75 39.23 2.42
N PRO A 396 -6.43 38.69 1.39
CA PRO A 396 -7.89 38.71 1.31
C PRO A 396 -8.55 37.99 2.49
N THR A 397 -8.11 36.76 2.77
CA THR A 397 -8.72 35.90 3.80
C THR A 397 -7.93 35.89 5.11
N VAL A 398 -6.61 36.07 5.04
CA VAL A 398 -5.70 35.97 6.17
C VAL A 398 -4.69 37.10 6.17
N THR A 399 -4.25 37.50 7.35
CA THR A 399 -3.14 38.43 7.56
C THR A 399 -1.92 37.66 8.07
N LEU A 400 -0.78 37.86 7.41
CA LEU A 400 0.50 37.27 7.79
C LEU A 400 1.29 38.23 8.69
N TYR A 401 1.54 37.81 9.93
CA TYR A 401 2.43 38.48 10.87
C TYR A 401 3.81 37.84 10.82
N GLU A 402 4.77 38.54 10.22
CA GLU A 402 6.18 38.17 10.23
C GLU A 402 6.83 38.63 11.54
N ILE A 403 7.40 37.71 12.30
CA ILE A 403 8.11 37.98 13.56
C ILE A 403 9.59 37.60 13.45
N VAL A 404 10.43 38.42 14.09
CA VAL A 404 11.86 38.18 14.27
C VAL A 404 12.08 37.88 15.76
N PRO A 405 12.37 36.64 16.17
CA PRO A 405 12.66 36.33 17.56
C PRO A 405 14.05 36.85 17.96
N GLU A 406 14.26 37.12 19.25
CA GLU A 406 15.59 37.39 19.78
C GLU A 406 16.50 36.15 19.75
N ALA A 407 17.81 36.41 19.80
CA ALA A 407 18.84 35.37 19.76
C ALA A 407 18.68 34.38 20.94
N GLY A 408 18.79 33.08 20.63
CA GLY A 408 18.71 32.00 21.62
C GLY A 408 17.31 31.39 21.81
N ILE A 409 16.28 31.93 21.16
CA ILE A 409 14.93 31.35 21.19
C ILE A 409 14.82 30.21 20.18
N ARG A 410 14.39 29.03 20.65
CA ARG A 410 14.17 27.86 19.80
C ARG A 410 12.88 28.01 19.00
N ILE A 411 12.97 27.78 17.68
CA ILE A 411 11.82 27.83 16.75
C ILE A 411 10.69 26.88 17.18
N SER A 412 11.05 25.68 17.66
CA SER A 412 10.08 24.68 18.12
C SER A 412 9.21 25.17 19.28
N LYS A 413 9.75 26.07 20.13
CA LYS A 413 9.03 26.66 21.26
C LYS A 413 7.94 27.62 20.80
N ILE A 414 8.14 28.31 19.69
CA ILE A 414 7.12 29.19 19.10
C ILE A 414 6.06 28.35 18.39
N LYS A 415 6.49 27.34 17.63
CA LYS A 415 5.57 26.43 16.92
C LYS A 415 4.64 25.67 17.88
N SER A 416 5.10 25.31 19.07
CA SER A 416 4.25 24.64 20.07
C SER A 416 3.18 25.53 20.71
N LEU A 417 3.24 26.85 20.54
CA LEU A 417 2.29 27.82 21.09
C LEU A 417 1.15 28.17 20.11
N GLU A 418 1.01 27.40 19.03
CA GLU A 418 -0.01 27.63 18.00
C GLU A 418 -1.42 27.75 18.60
N ASP A 419 -1.82 26.78 19.42
CA ASP A 419 -3.15 26.76 20.06
C ASP A 419 -3.33 27.89 21.09
N ASP A 420 -2.28 28.21 21.85
CA ASP A 420 -2.33 29.26 22.89
C ASP A 420 -2.41 30.67 22.27
N ILE A 421 -1.70 30.89 21.16
CA ILE A 421 -1.78 32.16 20.42
C ILE A 421 -3.15 32.27 19.72
N ALA A 422 -3.68 31.17 19.16
CA ALA A 422 -5.02 31.17 18.59
C ALA A 422 -6.09 31.53 19.63
N LEU A 423 -5.95 30.99 20.86
CA LEU A 423 -6.84 31.29 21.98
C LEU A 423 -6.81 32.78 22.37
N SER A 424 -5.62 33.38 22.43
CA SER A 424 -5.43 34.81 22.75
C SER A 424 -6.01 35.74 21.67
N LEU A 425 -5.91 35.34 20.41
CA LEU A 425 -6.47 36.06 19.28
C LEU A 425 -7.97 35.83 19.08
N ALA A 426 -8.59 34.91 19.84
CA ALA A 426 -9.96 34.47 19.62
C ALA A 426 -10.24 34.01 18.18
N ALA A 427 -9.21 33.48 17.51
CA ALA A 427 -9.30 32.99 16.14
C ALA A 427 -9.80 31.54 16.12
N LEU A 428 -10.48 31.14 15.03
CA LEU A 428 -10.87 29.74 14.81
C LEU A 428 -9.65 28.79 14.74
N GLY A 429 -8.50 29.35 14.37
CA GLY A 429 -7.20 28.69 14.31
C GLY A 429 -6.19 29.65 13.68
N ILE A 430 -4.90 29.41 13.90
CA ILE A 430 -3.79 30.14 13.26
C ILE A 430 -2.84 29.13 12.63
N ARG A 431 -1.95 29.58 11.75
CA ARG A 431 -0.90 28.73 11.18
C ARG A 431 0.48 29.36 11.33
N ILE A 432 1.44 28.61 11.85
CA ILE A 432 2.83 29.07 12.05
C ILE A 432 3.75 28.51 10.97
N ILE A 433 4.36 29.39 10.17
CA ILE A 433 5.35 29.08 9.14
C ILE A 433 6.74 29.41 9.70
N ALA A 434 7.55 28.39 9.98
CA ALA A 434 8.87 28.59 10.59
C ALA A 434 9.92 27.59 10.06
N PRO A 435 11.09 28.04 9.55
CA PRO A 435 11.43 29.40 9.13
C PRO A 435 10.83 29.75 7.75
N ILE A 436 10.61 31.04 7.47
CA ILE A 436 10.27 31.51 6.11
C ILE A 436 11.52 31.43 5.23
N PRO A 437 11.49 30.68 4.10
CA PRO A 437 12.63 30.57 3.19
C PRO A 437 13.10 31.94 2.71
N GLY A 438 14.42 32.19 2.78
CA GLY A 438 15.04 33.43 2.30
C GLY A 438 14.86 34.67 3.20
N LYS A 439 14.04 34.60 4.27
CA LYS A 439 13.87 35.72 5.21
C LYS A 439 14.38 35.46 6.62
N GLY A 440 14.52 34.20 7.03
CA GLY A 440 15.00 33.86 8.39
C GLY A 440 14.05 34.31 9.51
N THR A 441 12.79 34.59 9.18
CA THR A 441 11.74 35.02 10.10
C THR A 441 10.70 33.92 10.28
N ILE A 442 9.77 34.13 11.21
CA ILE A 442 8.64 33.22 11.45
C ILE A 442 7.35 33.96 11.02
N GLY A 443 6.48 33.28 10.29
CA GLY A 443 5.18 33.82 9.87
C GLY A 443 4.05 33.24 10.71
N ILE A 444 3.12 34.07 11.15
CA ILE A 444 1.88 33.66 11.81
C ILE A 444 0.71 34.15 10.94
N GLU A 445 -0.03 33.22 10.34
CA GLU A 445 -1.21 33.51 9.54
C GLU A 445 -2.44 33.54 10.47
N VAL A 446 -3.14 34.68 10.49
CA VAL A 446 -4.34 34.89 11.32
C VAL A 446 -5.52 35.22 10.39
N PRO A 447 -6.69 34.58 10.54
CA PRO A 447 -7.87 34.88 9.74
C PRO A 447 -8.37 36.31 9.98
N ASN A 448 -8.83 36.98 8.92
CA ASN A 448 -9.46 38.29 9.01
C ASN A 448 -10.89 38.15 9.58
N ASN A 449 -11.36 39.09 10.39
CA ASN A 449 -12.73 39.05 10.94
C ASN A 449 -13.83 39.22 9.88
N SER A 450 -13.50 39.80 8.72
CA SER A 450 -14.40 39.95 7.57
C SER A 450 -13.67 39.45 6.31
N PRO A 451 -13.80 38.15 5.97
CA PRO A 451 -13.12 37.53 4.84
C PRO A 451 -13.73 37.85 3.47
#